data_AF-A0A853R3M1-F1
#
_entry.id   AF-A0A853R3M1-F1
#
_cell.length_a   1.000
_cell.length_b   1.000
_cell.length_c   1.000
_cell.angle_alpha   90.00
_cell.angle_beta   90.00
_cell.angle_gamma   90.00
#
_symmetry.space_group_name_H-M   'P 1'
#
loop_
_entity.id
_entity.type
_entity.pdbx_description
1 polymer ?
#
loop_
_entity_poly.entity_id
_entity_poly.type
_entity_poly.pdbx_seq_one_letter_code
_entity_poly.pdbx_strand_id
1 'polypeptide(L)'
;MRTKTNKQSGFTLLEVMVVVVILGILASFVVPNLLGNKEKADQQKAITDIVALENALDMYKLDNSVYPTTDQGLEALVTKPSNPEPRNYRDNGYIRRLPNDPWGNPYQYLSPGDNGTIDIFTLGADGQEGGEGASADIGNWNMQDFQ
;
A
#
# COMPACT_ATOMS: atom_id res chain seq x y z
N MET A 1 7.16 -14.87 -75.50
CA MET A 1 6.84 -14.58 -74.08
C MET A 1 7.79 -13.49 -73.57
N ARG A 2 7.30 -12.30 -73.20
CA ARG A 2 8.12 -11.24 -72.58
C ARG A 2 7.92 -11.30 -71.06
N THR A 3 8.90 -11.79 -70.34
CA THR A 3 8.93 -11.82 -68.87
C THR A 3 9.21 -10.42 -68.33
N LYS A 4 8.22 -9.79 -67.67
CA LYS A 4 8.42 -8.56 -66.91
C LYS A 4 9.16 -8.89 -65.61
N THR A 5 10.44 -8.53 -65.53
CA THR A 5 11.21 -8.54 -64.29
C THR A 5 10.74 -7.38 -63.40
N ASN A 6 10.08 -7.69 -62.28
CA ASN A 6 9.83 -6.71 -61.23
C ASN A 6 11.17 -6.22 -60.69
N LYS A 7 11.46 -4.93 -60.84
CA LYS A 7 12.62 -4.31 -60.19
C LYS A 7 12.34 -4.30 -58.68
N GLN A 8 13.11 -5.07 -57.91
CA GLN A 8 13.18 -4.89 -56.47
C GLN A 8 13.74 -3.49 -56.19
N SER A 9 12.92 -2.62 -55.63
CA SER A 9 13.36 -1.37 -55.02
C SER A 9 13.92 -1.70 -53.64
N GLY A 10 15.25 -1.68 -53.50
CA GLY A 10 15.92 -1.75 -52.20
C GLY A 10 15.87 -0.39 -51.49
N PHE A 11 15.88 -0.44 -50.15
CA PHE A 11 15.97 0.75 -49.30
C PHE A 11 17.26 1.55 -49.58
N THR A 12 17.17 2.87 -49.51
CA THR A 12 18.35 3.74 -49.64
C THR A 12 19.01 3.96 -48.27
N LEU A 13 20.33 4.23 -48.26
CA LEU A 13 21.04 4.57 -47.03
C LEU A 13 20.44 5.80 -46.33
N LEU A 14 19.97 6.77 -47.11
CA LEU A 14 19.35 8.01 -46.62
C LEU A 14 18.06 7.71 -45.85
N GLU A 15 17.25 6.78 -46.34
CA GLU A 15 16.00 6.35 -45.71
C GLU A 15 16.24 5.70 -44.35
N VAL A 16 17.28 4.86 -44.24
CA VAL A 16 17.71 4.28 -42.95
C VAL A 16 18.20 5.38 -42.01
N MET A 17 19.05 6.30 -42.48
CA MET A 17 19.59 7.40 -41.67
C MET A 17 18.49 8.27 -41.04
N VAL A 18 17.48 8.64 -41.83
CA VAL A 18 16.35 9.45 -41.35
C VAL A 18 15.57 8.70 -40.27
N VAL A 19 15.36 7.39 -40.43
CA VAL A 19 14.67 6.56 -39.43
C VAL A 19 15.45 6.51 -38.10
N VAL A 20 16.78 6.31 -38.13
CA VAL A 20 17.56 6.26 -36.87
C VAL A 20 17.58 7.61 -36.15
N VAL A 21 17.58 8.72 -36.90
CA VAL A 21 17.50 10.08 -36.31
C VAL A 21 16.16 10.28 -35.62
N ILE A 22 15.04 9.93 -36.28
CA ILE A 22 13.70 10.05 -35.68
C ILE A 22 13.58 9.13 -34.45
N LEU A 23 14.09 7.89 -34.52
CA LEU A 23 14.09 6.98 -33.37
C LEU A 23 14.94 7.51 -32.20
N GLY A 24 16.09 8.14 -32.49
CA GLY A 24 16.92 8.79 -31.46
C GLY A 24 16.23 9.96 -30.78
N ILE A 25 15.47 10.77 -31.53
CA ILE A 25 14.66 11.87 -30.97
C ILE A 25 13.49 11.30 -30.16
N LEU A 26 12.75 10.33 -30.68
CA LEU A 26 11.61 9.75 -29.95
C LEU A 26 12.05 9.05 -28.67
N ALA A 27 13.22 8.40 -28.67
CA ALA A 27 13.77 7.73 -27.48
C ALA A 27 14.10 8.72 -26.34
N SER A 28 14.43 9.99 -26.64
CA SER A 28 14.77 10.97 -25.60
C SER A 28 13.56 11.53 -24.85
N PHE A 29 12.35 11.41 -25.40
CA PHE A 29 11.12 11.92 -24.78
C PHE A 29 10.38 10.90 -23.91
N VAL A 30 10.82 9.64 -23.88
CA VAL A 30 10.16 8.59 -23.10
C VAL A 30 10.79 8.52 -21.70
N VAL A 31 10.25 9.30 -20.76
CA VAL A 31 10.49 9.12 -19.33
C VAL A 31 9.18 8.65 -18.69
N PRO A 32 9.03 7.35 -18.38
CA PRO A 32 7.86 6.87 -17.66
C PRO A 32 7.93 7.31 -16.19
N ASN A 33 7.11 8.28 -15.79
CA ASN A 33 7.05 8.82 -14.43
C ASN A 33 6.19 7.92 -13.50
N LEU A 34 6.62 6.67 -13.32
CA LEU A 34 5.83 5.64 -12.61
C LEU A 34 6.03 5.64 -11.09
N LEU A 35 7.13 6.20 -10.59
CA LEU A 35 7.50 6.05 -9.18
C LEU A 35 6.58 6.82 -8.22
N GLY A 36 6.23 8.07 -8.52
CA GLY A 36 5.40 8.89 -7.63
C GLY A 36 3.95 8.39 -7.46
N ASN A 37 3.41 7.70 -8.47
CA ASN A 37 2.05 7.16 -8.39
C ASN A 37 1.95 5.95 -7.47
N LYS A 38 3.03 5.16 -7.37
CA LYS A 38 3.05 3.99 -6.48
C LYS A 38 3.12 4.42 -5.02
N GLU A 39 4.00 5.35 -4.68
CA GLU A 39 4.15 5.86 -3.31
C GLU A 39 2.82 6.43 -2.78
N LYS A 40 2.15 7.28 -3.57
CA LYS A 40 0.85 7.82 -3.19
C LYS A 40 -0.22 6.74 -3.04
N ALA A 41 -0.22 5.72 -3.90
CA ALA A 41 -1.16 4.60 -3.80
C ALA A 41 -0.91 3.74 -2.56
N ASP A 42 0.36 3.53 -2.22
CA ASP A 42 0.78 2.79 -1.03
C ASP A 42 0.34 3.56 0.24
N GLN A 43 0.63 4.87 0.34
CA GLN A 43 0.17 5.71 1.46
C GLN A 43 -1.36 5.71 1.59
N GLN A 44 -2.09 5.87 0.47
CA GLN A 44 -3.55 5.87 0.49
C GLN A 44 -4.13 4.50 0.94
N LYS A 45 -3.49 3.40 0.52
CA LYS A 45 -3.86 2.06 0.99
C LYS A 45 -3.62 1.95 2.50
N ALA A 46 -2.48 2.42 3.00
CA ALA A 46 -2.19 2.39 4.44
C ALA A 46 -3.24 3.12 5.27
N ILE A 47 -3.60 4.35 4.86
CA ILE A 47 -4.67 5.13 5.50
C ILE A 47 -6.01 4.36 5.48
N THR A 48 -6.37 3.79 4.32
CA THR A 48 -7.64 3.04 4.17
C THR A 48 -7.70 1.84 5.12
N ASP A 49 -6.60 1.10 5.23
CA ASP A 49 -6.52 -0.07 6.09
C ASP A 49 -6.53 0.32 7.57
N ILE A 50 -5.81 1.38 7.97
CA ILE A 50 -5.82 1.90 9.35
C ILE A 50 -7.24 2.33 9.76
N VAL A 51 -7.94 3.08 8.91
CA VAL A 51 -9.35 3.45 9.17
C VAL A 51 -10.24 2.22 9.30
N ALA A 52 -10.04 1.19 8.47
CA ALA A 52 -10.83 -0.04 8.56
C ALA A 52 -10.55 -0.82 9.86
N LEU A 53 -9.29 -0.87 10.29
CA LEU A 53 -8.86 -1.51 11.53
C LEU A 53 -9.38 -0.76 12.76
N GLU A 54 -9.30 0.57 12.76
CA GLU A 54 -9.81 1.42 13.85
C GLU A 54 -11.32 1.23 14.03
N ASN A 55 -12.10 1.22 12.93
CA ASN A 55 -13.53 0.92 12.97
C ASN A 55 -13.83 -0.49 13.53
N ALA A 56 -13.02 -1.49 13.19
CA ALA A 56 -13.18 -2.85 13.73
C ALA A 56 -12.87 -2.91 15.24
N LEU A 57 -11.84 -2.18 15.68
CA LEU A 57 -11.49 -2.03 17.10
C LEU A 57 -12.58 -1.30 17.89
N ASP A 58 -13.18 -0.27 17.31
CA ASP A 58 -14.31 0.43 17.92
C ASP A 58 -15.52 -0.49 18.09
N MET A 59 -15.80 -1.37 17.10
CA MET A 59 -16.82 -2.39 17.25
C MET A 59 -16.48 -3.43 18.31
N TYR A 60 -15.21 -3.83 18.40
CA TYR A 60 -14.74 -4.72 19.47
C TYR A 60 -15.00 -4.08 20.84
N LYS A 61 -14.63 -2.81 21.01
CA LYS A 61 -14.84 -2.07 22.26
C LYS A 61 -16.30 -1.84 22.55
N LEU A 62 -17.14 -1.59 21.53
CA LEU A 62 -18.57 -1.42 21.72
C LEU A 62 -19.19 -2.67 22.38
N ASP A 63 -18.80 -3.86 21.91
CA ASP A 63 -19.34 -5.11 22.44
C ASP A 63 -18.68 -5.52 23.76
N ASN A 64 -17.37 -5.31 23.91
CA ASN A 64 -16.58 -5.82 25.04
C ASN A 64 -16.26 -4.77 26.12
N SER A 65 -16.65 -3.51 25.89
CA SER A 65 -16.36 -2.32 26.71
C SER A 65 -14.89 -1.90 26.79
N VAL A 66 -13.97 -2.66 26.21
CA VAL A 66 -12.52 -2.41 26.20
C VAL A 66 -11.95 -2.72 24.82
N TYR A 67 -10.86 -2.06 24.45
CA TYR A 67 -10.06 -2.48 23.30
C TYR A 67 -9.26 -3.75 23.64
N PRO A 68 -8.80 -4.52 22.63
CA PRO A 68 -7.81 -5.57 22.84
C PRO A 68 -6.54 -5.01 23.49
N THR A 69 -5.84 -5.82 24.26
CA THR A 69 -4.52 -5.41 24.80
C THR A 69 -3.45 -5.51 23.71
N THR A 70 -2.31 -4.86 23.89
CA THR A 70 -1.15 -5.03 22.99
C THR A 70 -0.76 -6.51 22.83
N ASP A 71 -0.78 -7.30 23.90
CA ASP A 71 -0.46 -8.74 23.86
C ASP A 71 -1.49 -9.56 23.06
N GLN A 72 -2.74 -9.09 22.99
CA GLN A 72 -3.78 -9.72 22.17
C GLN A 72 -3.66 -9.32 20.70
N GLY A 73 -3.13 -8.13 20.44
CA GLY A 73 -2.87 -7.63 19.10
C GLY A 73 -4.13 -7.40 18.28
N LEU A 74 -3.92 -7.19 16.97
CA LEU A 74 -5.00 -7.09 15.98
C LEU A 74 -5.64 -8.45 15.71
N GLU A 75 -4.98 -9.56 16.07
CA GLU A 75 -5.48 -10.93 15.96
C GLU A 75 -6.79 -11.12 16.74
N ALA A 76 -7.00 -10.34 17.80
CA ALA A 76 -8.26 -10.29 18.53
C ALA A 76 -9.46 -9.91 17.63
N LEU A 77 -9.24 -9.19 16.54
CA LEU A 77 -10.30 -8.81 15.60
C LEU A 77 -10.78 -9.98 14.73
N VAL A 78 -9.97 -11.03 14.58
CA VAL A 78 -10.29 -12.19 13.73
C VAL A 78 -10.64 -13.40 14.58
N THR A 79 -9.90 -13.61 15.66
CA THR A 79 -10.05 -14.76 16.55
C THR A 79 -10.27 -14.32 17.98
N LYS A 80 -11.14 -15.03 18.70
CA LYS A 80 -11.47 -14.69 20.09
C LYS A 80 -10.23 -14.82 20.98
N PRO A 81 -9.75 -13.74 21.63
CA PRO A 81 -8.61 -13.81 22.54
C PRO A 81 -8.99 -14.47 23.87
N SER A 82 -7.99 -14.98 24.58
CA SER A 82 -8.19 -15.80 25.78
C SER A 82 -7.82 -15.12 27.11
N ASN A 83 -7.01 -14.05 27.08
CA ASN A 83 -6.52 -13.40 28.30
C ASN A 83 -6.30 -11.89 28.12
N PRO A 84 -7.13 -11.01 28.72
CA PRO A 84 -8.44 -11.31 29.31
C PRO A 84 -9.45 -11.79 28.26
N GLU A 85 -10.38 -12.66 28.66
CA GLU A 85 -11.45 -13.10 27.75
C GLU A 85 -12.47 -11.95 27.52
N PRO A 86 -12.86 -11.70 26.26
CA PRO A 86 -13.86 -10.68 25.91
C PRO A 86 -15.25 -11.04 26.44
N ARG A 87 -15.99 -10.03 26.91
CA ARG A 87 -17.31 -10.21 27.53
C ARG A 87 -18.39 -10.65 26.55
N ASN A 88 -18.37 -10.14 25.32
CA ASN A 88 -19.40 -10.35 24.30
C ASN A 88 -18.76 -10.38 22.90
N TYR A 89 -17.89 -11.35 22.67
CA TYR A 89 -17.21 -11.51 21.38
C TYR A 89 -18.17 -11.95 20.28
N ARG A 90 -18.11 -11.33 19.10
CA ARG A 90 -18.89 -11.76 17.93
C ARG A 90 -18.38 -13.10 17.39
N ASP A 91 -19.27 -14.04 17.14
CA ASP A 91 -18.90 -15.39 16.66
C ASP A 91 -18.03 -15.40 15.39
N ASN A 92 -18.22 -14.42 14.51
CA ASN A 92 -17.48 -14.29 13.24
C ASN A 92 -16.32 -13.29 13.30
N GLY A 93 -15.95 -12.81 14.50
CA GLY A 93 -14.99 -11.73 14.68
C GLY A 93 -15.51 -10.36 14.22
N TYR A 94 -14.59 -9.41 14.11
CA TYR A 94 -14.82 -8.00 13.76
C TYR A 94 -14.28 -7.65 12.38
N ILE A 95 -13.31 -8.41 11.88
CA ILE A 95 -12.78 -8.30 10.53
C ILE A 95 -12.54 -9.69 9.94
N ARG A 96 -12.74 -9.84 8.62
CA ARG A 96 -12.61 -11.15 7.95
C ARG A 96 -11.17 -11.67 7.88
N ARG A 97 -10.22 -10.75 7.74
CA ARG A 97 -8.78 -11.02 7.69
C ARG A 97 -8.04 -9.74 8.03
N LEU A 98 -6.87 -9.87 8.63
CA LEU A 98 -5.97 -8.75 8.80
C LEU A 98 -5.33 -8.40 7.45
N PRO A 99 -5.38 -7.12 7.02
CA PRO A 99 -4.58 -6.68 5.90
C PRO A 99 -3.11 -6.61 6.32
N ASN A 100 -2.21 -6.85 5.37
CA ASN A 100 -0.84 -6.38 5.47
C ASN A 100 -0.78 -4.97 4.89
N ASP A 101 0.19 -4.22 5.38
CA ASP A 101 0.52 -2.90 4.85
C ASP A 101 0.99 -2.99 3.38
N PRO A 102 1.14 -1.85 2.69
CA PRO A 102 1.58 -1.82 1.28
C PRO A 102 2.94 -2.48 1.02
N TRP A 103 3.78 -2.60 2.04
CA TRP A 103 5.13 -3.15 1.97
C TRP A 103 5.20 -4.61 2.41
N GLY A 104 4.06 -5.19 2.80
CA GLY A 104 3.90 -6.60 3.13
C GLY A 104 4.09 -6.93 4.61
N ASN A 105 4.27 -5.92 5.47
CA ASN A 105 4.41 -6.09 6.91
C ASN A 105 3.04 -6.07 7.61
N PRO A 106 2.90 -6.72 8.77
CA PRO A 106 1.70 -6.57 9.60
C PRO A 106 1.63 -5.15 10.17
N TYR A 107 0.41 -4.64 10.34
CA TYR A 107 0.18 -3.39 11.07
C TYR A 107 0.54 -3.56 12.55
N GLN A 108 1.10 -2.50 13.11
CA GLN A 108 1.41 -2.40 14.53
C GLN A 108 0.23 -1.87 15.32
N TYR A 109 0.11 -2.31 16.56
CA TYR A 109 -0.98 -1.95 17.45
C TYR A 109 -0.51 -1.80 18.89
N LEU A 110 -0.95 -0.72 19.56
CA LEU A 110 -0.72 -0.49 20.98
C LEU A 110 -2.02 -0.11 21.70
N SER A 111 -2.22 -0.72 22.88
CA SER A 111 -3.25 -0.32 23.84
C SER A 111 -2.77 -0.53 25.29
N PRO A 112 -2.62 0.53 26.09
CA PRO A 112 -2.84 1.94 25.75
C PRO A 112 -1.85 2.45 24.68
N GLY A 113 -2.32 3.33 23.80
CA GLY A 113 -1.47 4.00 22.80
C GLY A 113 -0.60 5.10 23.42
N ASP A 114 0.47 5.48 22.73
CA ASP A 114 1.36 6.58 23.12
C ASP A 114 0.82 7.93 22.60
N ASN A 115 0.14 7.92 21.44
CA ASN A 115 -0.42 9.10 20.78
C ASN A 115 -1.92 9.28 21.03
N GLY A 116 -2.60 8.23 21.49
CA GLY A 116 -4.04 8.25 21.73
C GLY A 116 -4.51 7.17 22.71
N THR A 117 -5.80 6.81 22.63
CA THR A 117 -6.32 5.68 23.41
C THR A 117 -5.80 4.35 22.89
N ILE A 118 -5.65 4.27 21.57
CA ILE A 118 -5.05 3.17 20.82
C ILE A 118 -4.21 3.77 19.70
N ASP A 119 -3.12 3.11 19.39
CA ASP A 119 -2.28 3.47 18.25
C ASP A 119 -2.31 2.31 17.25
N ILE A 120 -2.55 2.63 15.97
CA ILE A 120 -2.52 1.67 14.85
C ILE A 120 -1.68 2.29 13.75
N PHE A 121 -0.61 1.62 13.32
CA PHE A 121 0.34 2.23 12.40
C PHE A 121 1.14 1.21 11.58
N THR A 122 1.80 1.72 10.53
CA THR A 122 2.83 1.04 9.75
C THR A 122 4.10 1.87 9.80
N LEU A 123 5.26 1.19 9.83
CA LEU A 123 6.60 1.78 9.85
C LEU A 123 7.13 2.11 8.45
N GLY A 124 6.24 2.30 7.48
CA GLY A 124 6.63 2.62 6.10
C GLY A 124 7.43 1.52 5.38
N ALA A 125 8.12 1.93 4.32
CA ALA A 125 8.88 1.05 3.44
C ALA A 125 10.13 0.41 4.08
N ASP A 126 10.72 1.05 5.09
CA ASP A 126 11.95 0.58 5.74
C ASP A 126 11.68 -0.26 7.00
N GLY A 127 10.46 -0.23 7.52
CA GLY A 127 10.05 -0.99 8.69
C GLY A 127 10.72 -0.50 9.97
N GLN A 128 11.14 0.76 10.03
CA GLN A 128 11.80 1.38 11.18
C GLN A 128 11.03 2.63 11.61
N GLU A 129 11.12 2.97 12.91
CA GLU A 129 10.52 4.20 13.42
C GLU A 129 11.14 5.45 12.76
N GLY A 130 10.28 6.38 12.36
CA GLY A 130 10.62 7.64 11.73
C GLY A 130 10.51 7.60 10.20
N GLY A 131 11.55 8.07 9.52
CA GLY A 131 11.59 8.11 8.06
C GLY A 131 10.85 9.30 7.41
N GLU A 132 11.04 9.42 6.09
CA GLU A 132 10.39 10.44 5.24
C GLU A 132 9.90 9.79 3.94
N GLY A 133 8.89 10.40 3.30
CA GLY A 133 8.32 9.92 2.03
C GLY A 133 7.73 8.51 2.17
N ALA A 134 8.20 7.56 1.35
CA ALA A 134 7.75 6.17 1.40
C ALA A 134 8.13 5.45 2.71
N SER A 135 9.14 5.93 3.43
CA SER A 135 9.56 5.41 4.73
C SER A 135 8.83 6.05 5.90
N ALA A 136 8.01 7.08 5.68
CA ALA A 136 7.36 7.78 6.79
C ALA A 136 6.36 6.87 7.52
N ASP A 137 6.39 6.91 8.84
CA ASP A 137 5.39 6.27 9.70
C ASP A 137 3.99 6.84 9.45
N ILE A 138 3.04 5.95 9.17
CA ILE A 138 1.63 6.29 8.96
C ILE A 138 0.83 5.64 10.07
N GLY A 139 0.25 6.45 10.95
CA GLY A 139 -0.53 6.02 12.08
C GLY A 139 -1.88 6.73 12.18
N ASN A 140 -2.77 6.23 13.03
CA ASN A 140 -4.09 6.84 13.21
C ASN A 140 -4.04 8.28 13.75
N TRP A 141 -2.94 8.69 14.40
CA TRP A 141 -2.75 10.04 14.93
C TRP A 141 -2.30 11.09 13.90
N ASN A 142 -1.71 10.68 12.77
CA ASN A 142 -1.13 11.59 11.77
C ASN A 142 -1.67 11.37 10.34
N MET A 143 -2.79 10.66 10.18
CA MET A 143 -3.36 10.36 8.85
C MET A 143 -3.63 11.61 8.00
N GLN A 144 -3.86 12.78 8.61
CA GLN A 144 -4.13 14.02 7.90
C GLN A 144 -2.89 14.60 7.20
N ASP A 145 -1.68 14.22 7.63
CA ASP A 145 -0.43 14.70 7.03
C ASP A 145 -0.17 14.08 5.65
N PHE A 146 -0.91 13.00 5.32
CA PHE A 146 -0.77 12.23 4.08
C PHE A 146 -1.98 12.38 3.13
N GLN A 147 -2.91 13.29 3.43
CA GLN A 147 -4.11 13.57 2.61
C GLN A 147 -3.89 14.65 1.53
#